data_AF-A0A961S9V9-F1
#
_entry.id   AF-A0A961S9V9-F1
#
_cell.length_a   1.000
_cell.length_b   1.000
_cell.length_c   1.000
_cell.angle_alpha   90.00
_cell.angle_beta   90.00
_cell.angle_gamma   90.00
#
_symmetry.space_group_name_H-M   'P 1'
#
loop_
_entity.id
_entity.type
_entity.pdbx_description
1 polymer ?
#
loop_
_entity_poly.entity_id
_entity_poly.type
_entity_poly.pdbx_seq_one_letter_code
_entity_poly.pdbx_strand_id
1 'polypeptide(L)' 'MKQTKTVIGQLTEIGIALLALAIVLSILVGGTLPFFGSVVQNLTSLVASLGGSGLVGLIVLGVILWLFSDRK' A
#
# COMPACT_ATOMS: atom_id res chain seq x y z
N MET A 1 10.26 -8.56 23.22
CA MET A 1 10.55 -7.96 21.90
C MET A 1 10.17 -8.84 20.71
N LYS A 2 10.28 -10.18 20.77
CA LYS A 2 9.84 -11.07 19.65
C LYS A 2 8.34 -11.02 19.38
N GLN A 3 7.51 -10.95 20.42
CA GLN A 3 6.04 -10.94 20.32
C GLN A 3 5.48 -9.72 19.56
N THR A 4 6.07 -8.53 19.71
CA THR A 4 5.59 -7.30 19.04
C THR A 4 5.82 -7.34 17.52
N LYS A 5 6.95 -7.88 17.05
CA LYS A 5 7.22 -8.05 15.61
C LYS A 5 6.21 -9.01 14.96
N THR A 6 5.82 -10.07 15.65
CA THR A 6 4.82 -11.04 15.17
C THR A 6 3.44 -10.40 15.00
N VAL A 7 2.98 -9.62 15.99
CA VAL A 7 1.67 -8.95 15.94
C VAL A 7 1.60 -7.94 14.78
N ILE A 8 2.62 -7.12 14.59
CA ILE A 8 2.66 -6.15 13.47
C ILE A 8 2.64 -6.87 12.12
N GLY A 9 3.38 -7.98 12.00
CA GLY A 9 3.38 -8.79 10.78
C GLY A 9 2.00 -9.32 10.42
N GLN A 10 1.34 -9.99 11.37
CA GLN A 10 -0.01 -10.53 11.19
C GLN A 10 -1.04 -9.45 10.89
N LEU A 11 -0.97 -8.31 11.58
CA LEU A 11 -1.89 -7.20 11.35
C LEU A 11 -1.66 -6.54 9.97
N THR A 12 -0.41 -6.46 9.53
CA THR A 12 -0.05 -5.98 8.19
C THR A 12 -0.59 -6.93 7.11
N GLU A 13 -0.51 -8.24 7.31
CA GLU A 13 -1.04 -9.24 6.38
C GLU A 13 -2.57 -9.10 6.22
N ILE A 14 -3.28 -8.95 7.35
CA ILE A 14 -4.72 -8.67 7.35
C ILE A 14 -5.01 -7.33 6.64
N GLY A 15 -4.23 -6.28 6.93
CA GLY A 15 -4.36 -4.98 6.29
C GLY A 15 -4.17 -5.03 4.78
N ILE A 16 -3.18 -5.79 4.29
CA ILE A 16 -2.93 -5.97 2.86
C ILE A 16 -4.09 -6.71 2.19
N ALA A 17 -4.61 -7.78 2.82
CA ALA A 17 -5.76 -8.52 2.30
C ALA A 17 -7.01 -7.63 2.18
N LEU A 18 -7.27 -6.79 3.20
CA LEU A 18 -8.37 -5.82 3.18
C LEU A 18 -8.17 -4.73 2.13
N LEU A 19 -6.93 -4.27 1.92
CA LEU A 19 -6.59 -3.26 0.92
C LEU A 19 -6.74 -3.79 -0.51
N ALA A 20 -6.43 -5.06 -0.74
CA ALA A 20 -6.70 -5.73 -2.02
C ALA A 20 -8.21 -5.83 -2.31
N LEU A 21 -9.00 -6.26 -1.32
CA LEU A 21 -10.46 -6.30 -1.41
C LEU A 21 -11.04 -4.89 -1.69
N ALA A 22 -10.53 -3.90 -0.95
CA ALA A 22 -10.41 -2.49 -1.30
C ALA A 22 -10.62 -2.14 -2.77
N ILE A 23 -9.51 -2.35 -3.45
CA ILE A 23 -9.29 -1.94 -4.81
C ILE A 23 -10.27 -2.64 -5.75
N VAL A 24 -10.47 -3.95 -5.57
CA VAL A 24 -11.35 -4.74 -6.43
C VAL A 24 -12.80 -4.24 -6.35
N LEU A 25 -13.32 -4.04 -5.15
CA LEU A 25 -14.69 -3.59 -4.96
C LEU A 25 -14.90 -2.15 -5.44
N SER A 26 -13.95 -1.25 -5.19
CA SER A 26 -14.00 0.12 -5.69
C SER A 26 -14.03 0.18 -7.23
N ILE A 27 -13.31 -0.70 -7.92
CA ILE A 27 -13.32 -0.78 -9.38
C ILE A 27 -14.64 -1.35 -9.89
N LEU A 28 -15.16 -2.40 -9.24
CA LEU A 28 -16.38 -3.09 -9.69
C LEU A 28 -17.65 -2.26 -9.49
N VAL A 29 -17.81 -1.66 -8.32
CA VAL A 29 -19.01 -0.86 -7.97
C VAL A 29 -18.92 0.54 -8.59
N GLY A 30 -17.71 1.08 -8.71
CA GLY A 30 -17.49 2.47 -9.08
C GLY A 30 -17.74 3.43 -7.92
N GLY A 31 -16.96 4.50 -7.85
CA GLY A 31 -17.08 5.52 -6.81
C GLY A 31 -16.45 5.15 -5.46
N THR A 32 -16.80 5.91 -4.42
CA THR A 32 -16.22 5.80 -3.08
C THR A 32 -17.07 4.90 -2.19
N LEU A 33 -16.48 3.83 -1.65
CA LEU A 33 -17.16 2.93 -0.72
C LEU A 33 -17.15 3.53 0.71
N PRO A 34 -18.26 3.46 1.46
CA PRO A 34 -18.42 4.16 2.73
C PRO A 34 -17.44 3.72 3.84
N PHE A 35 -16.91 2.49 3.79
CA PHE A 35 -16.00 1.98 4.81
C PHE A 35 -14.53 1.93 4.39
N PHE A 36 -14.26 1.95 3.08
CA PHE A 36 -12.90 1.92 2.54
C PHE A 36 -12.41 3.31 2.10
N GLY A 37 -13.32 4.25 1.85
CA GLY A 37 -12.97 5.57 1.34
C GLY A 37 -12.39 5.52 -0.07
N SER A 38 -11.56 6.50 -0.40
CA SER A 38 -10.99 6.69 -1.75
C SER A 38 -9.64 5.97 -1.94
N VAL A 39 -9.58 4.66 -1.64
CA VAL A 39 -8.31 3.88 -1.69
C VAL A 39 -7.64 3.97 -3.05
N VAL A 40 -8.39 3.70 -4.13
CA VAL A 40 -7.86 3.73 -5.50
C VAL A 40 -7.30 5.11 -5.84
N GLN A 41 -8.03 6.18 -5.50
CA GLN A 41 -7.60 7.55 -5.78
C GLN A 41 -6.33 7.93 -5.01
N ASN A 42 -6.22 7.51 -3.75
CA ASN A 42 -5.02 7.72 -2.94
C ASN A 42 -3.81 7.02 -3.56
N LEU A 43 -3.98 5.78 -4.03
CA LEU A 43 -2.91 5.02 -4.69
C LEU A 43 -2.52 5.65 -6.02
N THR A 44 -3.48 6.02 -6.87
CA THR A 44 -3.18 6.65 -8.16
C THR A 44 -2.54 8.03 -7.99
N SER A 45 -2.95 8.80 -6.99
CA SER A 45 -2.34 10.11 -6.65
C SER A 45 -0.90 9.93 -6.20
N LEU A 46 -0.65 8.93 -5.35
CA LEU A 46 0.70 8.58 -4.92
C LEU A 46 1.56 8.21 -6.14
N VAL A 47 1.11 7.27 -6.98
CA VAL A 47 1.81 6.87 -8.21
C VAL A 47 2.08 8.06 -9.14
N ALA A 48 1.11 8.95 -9.32
CA ALA A 48 1.28 10.16 -10.12
C ALA A 48 2.33 11.11 -9.53
N SER A 49 2.36 11.28 -8.20
CA SER A 49 3.36 12.09 -7.50
C SER A 49 4.78 11.49 -7.61
N LEU A 50 4.92 10.18 -7.46
CA LEU A 50 6.19 9.46 -7.67
C LEU A 50 6.66 9.59 -9.12
N GLY A 51 5.76 9.44 -10.11
CA GLY A 51 6.06 9.58 -11.54
C GLY A 51 6.44 11.01 -11.94
N GLY A 52 5.77 12.02 -11.38
CA GLY A 52 6.07 13.44 -11.63
C GLY A 52 7.42 13.90 -11.09
N SER A 53 7.97 13.20 -10.10
CA SER A 53 9.26 13.53 -9.47
C SER A 53 10.44 12.69 -9.97
N GLY A 54 10.26 11.85 -11.00
CA GLY A 54 11.28 11.08 -11.72
C GLY A 54 12.36 10.42 -10.84
N LEU A 55 13.45 11.16 -10.58
CA LEU A 55 14.56 10.75 -9.72
C LEU A 55 14.13 10.39 -8.29
N VAL A 56 13.30 11.24 -7.65
CA VAL A 56 12.81 11.00 -6.29
C VAL A 56 11.93 9.74 -6.26
N GLY A 57 11.16 9.54 -7.33
CA GLY A 57 10.35 8.33 -7.52
C GLY A 57 11.18 7.05 -7.46
N LEU A 58 12.29 7.02 -8.20
CA LEU A 58 13.21 5.88 -8.24
C LEU A 58 13.92 5.65 -6.91
N ILE A 59 14.32 6.71 -6.19
CA ILE A 59 14.94 6.60 -4.87
C ILE A 59 13.97 5.95 -3.87
N VAL A 60 12.72 6.43 -3.83
CA VAL A 60 11.68 5.88 -2.95
C VAL A 60 11.44 4.39 -3.26
N LEU A 61 11.33 4.03 -4.54
CA LEU A 61 11.16 2.64 -4.95
C LEU A 61 12.34 1.76 -4.49
N GLY A 62 13.58 2.25 -4.64
CA GLY A 62 14.78 1.54 -4.18
C GLY A 62 14.78 1.27 -2.68
N VAL A 63 14.37 2.26 -1.87
CA VAL A 63 14.25 2.11 -0.41
C VAL A 63 13.17 1.07 -0.05
N ILE A 64 12.03 1.09 -0.73
CA ILE A 64 10.96 0.11 -0.51
C ILE A 64 11.47 -1.30 -0.80
N LEU A 65 12.09 -1.52 -1.97
CA LEU A 65 12.61 -2.83 -2.35
C LEU A 65 13.69 -3.34 -1.38
N TRP A 66 14.55 -2.44 -0.89
CA TRP A 66 15.56 -2.77 0.11
C TRP A 66 14.91 -3.22 1.44
N LEU A 67 13.89 -2.50 1.92
CA LEU A 67 13.18 -2.84 3.15
C LEU A 67 12.45 -4.20 3.07
N PHE A 68 11.92 -4.56 1.91
CA PHE A 68 11.30 -5.87 1.70
C PHE A 68 12.33 -6.99 1.52
N SER A 69 13.50 -6.69 0.96
CA SER A 69 14.59 -7.66 0.77
C SER A 69 15.29 -8.04 2.07
N ASP A 70 15.30 -7.15 3.07
CA ASP A 70 15.91 -7.37 4.39
C ASP A 70 15.05 -8.24 5.33
N ARG A 71 13.84 -8.67 4.91
CA ARG A 71 12.97 -9.55 5.71
C ARG A 71 13.39 -11.03 5.68
N LYS A 72 14.68 -11.32 5.82
CA LYS A 72 15.17 -12.67 6.15
C LYS A 72 15.05 -12.96 7.65
#